data_AF-Q56433-F1
#
_entry.id   AF-Q56433-F1
#
_cell.length_a   1.000
_cell.length_b   1.000
_cell.length_c   1.000
_cell.angle_alpha   90.00
_cell.angle_beta   90.00
_cell.angle_gamma   90.00
#
_symmetry.space_group_name_H-M   'P 1'
#
loop_
_entity.id
_entity.type
_entity.pdbx_description
1 polymer ?
#
loop_
_entity_poly.entity_id
_entity_poly.type
_entity_poly.pdbx_seq_one_letter_code
_entity_poly.pdbx_strand_id
1 'polypeptide(L)'
;RMAVGVFRGGRASTDLAMRLTPFLSGQRALRLEDLRSVPGLERARYDLELLLTRHAKRAGWPVVYVPMEGVSQVMKEEKRGVLAGLGHRLRMYWEILRYRLRAR
;
A
#
# COMPACT_ATOMS: atom_id res chain seq x y z
N ARG A 1 -2.04 -14.06 9.57
CA ARG A 1 -2.44 -12.78 10.25
C ARG A 1 -1.44 -11.70 9.87
N MET A 2 -1.86 -10.44 9.66
CA MET A 2 -0.98 -9.39 9.11
C MET A 2 -1.23 -8.03 9.75
N ALA A 3 -0.16 -7.29 10.07
CA ALA A 3 -0.21 -5.88 10.44
C ALA A 3 0.32 -5.02 9.29
N VAL A 4 -0.32 -3.88 9.04
CA VAL A 4 0.07 -2.92 8.01
C VAL A 4 0.28 -1.57 8.67
N GLY A 5 1.50 -1.05 8.61
CA GLY A 5 1.84 0.29 9.10
C GLY A 5 1.27 1.35 8.17
N VAL A 6 0.53 2.30 8.73
CA VAL A 6 -0.06 3.42 7.97
C VAL A 6 0.55 4.71 8.50
N PHE A 7 1.27 5.42 7.65
CA PHE A 7 1.89 6.69 8.04
C PHE A 7 0.82 7.73 8.38
N ARG A 8 1.00 8.43 9.50
CA ARG A 8 0.07 9.44 10.00
C ARG A 8 0.82 10.64 10.55
N GLY A 9 0.36 11.85 10.25
CA GLY A 9 0.92 13.08 10.82
C GLY A 9 2.14 13.63 10.09
N GLY A 10 2.29 13.31 8.80
CA GLY A 10 3.34 13.89 7.95
C GLY A 10 2.88 15.14 7.19
N ARG A 11 1.91 14.97 6.27
CA ARG A 11 1.28 16.04 5.46
C ARG A 11 -0.16 15.63 5.11
N ALA A 12 -1.10 16.59 5.07
CA ALA A 12 -2.54 16.33 4.86
C ALA A 12 -2.86 15.54 3.58
N SER A 13 -2.11 15.75 2.49
CA SER A 13 -2.27 15.04 1.22
C SER A 13 -1.81 13.59 1.28
N THR A 14 -0.74 13.30 2.03
CA THR A 14 -0.19 11.95 2.25
C THR A 14 -1.09 11.17 3.21
N ASP A 15 -1.61 11.85 4.24
CA ASP A 15 -2.54 11.28 5.21
C ASP A 15 -3.87 10.87 4.53
N LEU A 16 -4.39 11.67 3.59
CA LEU A 16 -5.60 11.29 2.83
C LEU A 16 -5.34 10.10 1.89
N ALA A 17 -4.20 10.09 1.19
CA ALA A 17 -3.82 8.96 0.35
C ALA A 17 -3.70 7.67 1.17
N MET A 18 -2.96 7.70 2.28
CA MET A 18 -2.80 6.57 3.21
C MET A 18 -4.12 6.13 3.85
N ARG A 19 -5.05 7.06 4.12
CA ARG A 19 -6.41 6.73 4.61
C ARG A 19 -7.26 6.03 3.55
N LEU A 20 -7.08 6.36 2.27
CA LEU A 20 -7.83 5.76 1.15
C LEU A 20 -7.19 4.46 0.65
N THR A 21 -5.86 4.33 0.74
CA THR A 21 -5.09 3.21 0.19
C THR A 21 -4.13 2.60 1.21
N PRO A 22 -4.56 2.30 2.44
CA PRO A 22 -3.65 1.79 3.47
C PRO A 22 -3.05 0.42 3.09
N PHE A 23 -3.72 -0.32 2.20
CA PHE A 23 -3.21 -1.56 1.61
C PHE A 23 -2.05 -1.38 0.63
N LEU A 24 -1.69 -0.15 0.24
CA LEU A 24 -0.49 0.12 -0.57
C LEU A 24 0.75 0.39 0.28
N SER A 25 0.62 0.41 1.61
CA SER A 25 1.78 0.54 2.47
C SER A 25 2.66 -0.71 2.37
N GLY A 26 3.94 -0.50 2.05
CA GLY A 26 4.99 -1.51 2.10
C GLY A 26 5.46 -1.82 3.53
N GLN A 27 5.08 -1.01 4.53
CA GLN A 27 5.36 -1.32 5.94
C GLN A 27 4.38 -2.38 6.42
N ARG A 28 4.84 -3.63 6.51
CA ARG A 28 4.00 -4.77 6.85
C ARG A 28 4.74 -5.75 7.74
N ALA A 29 4.03 -6.32 8.70
CA ALA A 29 4.50 -7.42 9.51
C ALA A 29 3.55 -8.60 9.38
N LEU A 30 4.10 -9.77 9.08
CA LEU A 30 3.40 -11.04 9.04
C LEU A 30 4.36 -12.16 9.41
N ARG A 31 3.81 -13.33 9.75
CA ARG A 31 4.63 -14.50 10.06
C ARG A 31 5.31 -15.02 8.79
N LEU A 32 6.49 -15.58 8.93
CA LEU A 32 7.23 -16.13 7.79
C LEU A 32 6.49 -17.30 7.13
N GLU A 33 5.84 -18.14 7.93
CA GLU A 33 4.98 -19.23 7.45
C GLU A 33 3.81 -18.73 6.59
N ASP A 34 3.13 -17.68 7.04
CA ASP A 34 2.08 -16.98 6.31
C ASP A 34 2.65 -16.39 5.00
N LEU A 35 3.82 -15.76 5.04
CA LEU A 35 4.45 -15.19 3.85
C LEU A 35 4.77 -16.26 2.78
N ARG A 36 5.24 -17.43 3.21
CA ARG A 36 5.57 -18.57 2.33
C ARG A 36 4.34 -19.23 1.72
N SER A 37 3.17 -19.15 2.35
CA SER A 37 1.93 -19.70 1.80
C SER A 37 1.37 -18.89 0.63
N VAL A 38 1.97 -17.73 0.32
CA VAL A 38 1.49 -16.81 -0.69
C VAL A 38 2.05 -17.22 -2.07
N PRO A 39 1.23 -17.71 -3.00
CA PRO A 39 1.70 -18.16 -4.30
C PRO A 39 2.16 -16.99 -5.16
N GLY A 40 3.31 -17.15 -5.83
CA GLY A 40 3.83 -16.16 -6.78
C GLY A 40 4.58 -14.99 -6.14
N LEU A 41 4.87 -15.04 -4.84
CA LEU A 41 5.61 -14.01 -4.12
C LEU A 41 7.00 -13.75 -4.73
N GLU A 42 7.72 -14.81 -5.13
CA GLU A 42 9.07 -14.71 -5.69
C GLU A 42 9.13 -14.00 -7.06
N ARG A 43 7.99 -13.95 -7.77
CA ARG A 43 7.86 -13.27 -9.07
C ARG A 43 7.25 -11.88 -8.94
N ALA A 44 6.74 -11.53 -7.76
CA ALA A 44 6.10 -10.25 -7.52
C ALA A 44 7.16 -9.14 -7.43
N ARG A 45 6.98 -8.09 -8.25
CA ARG A 45 7.80 -6.88 -8.21
C ARG A 45 7.09 -5.80 -7.40
N TYR A 46 6.68 -4.71 -8.04
CA TYR A 46 5.94 -3.60 -7.43
C TYR A 46 4.51 -3.95 -6.97
N ASP A 47 4.02 -5.15 -7.28
CA ASP A 47 2.67 -5.59 -6.96
C ASP A 47 2.61 -6.49 -5.71
N LEU A 48 3.73 -6.63 -4.99
CA LEU A 48 3.87 -7.49 -3.82
C LEU A 48 2.83 -7.14 -2.75
N GLU A 49 2.63 -5.85 -2.46
CA GLU A 49 1.67 -5.37 -1.47
C GLU A 49 0.22 -5.72 -1.86
N LEU A 50 -0.13 -5.58 -3.15
CA LEU A 50 -1.45 -5.96 -3.65
C LEU A 50 -1.67 -7.47 -3.54
N LEU A 51 -0.66 -8.25 -3.94
CA LEU A 51 -0.72 -9.71 -3.92
C LEU A 51 -0.93 -10.24 -2.50
N LEU A 52 -0.16 -9.71 -1.54
CA LEU A 52 -0.31 -10.00 -0.12
C LEU A 52 -1.69 -9.60 0.42
N THR A 53 -2.21 -8.43 0.01
CA THR A 53 -3.54 -7.97 0.43
C THR A 53 -4.64 -8.89 -0.09
N ARG A 54 -4.54 -9.31 -1.36
CA ARG A 54 -5.49 -10.25 -1.97
C ARG A 54 -5.45 -11.61 -1.29
N HIS A 55 -4.26 -12.14 -1.05
CA HIS A 55 -4.10 -13.42 -0.40
C HIS A 55 -4.66 -13.39 1.02
N ALA A 56 -4.29 -12.38 1.81
CA ALA A 56 -4.82 -12.19 3.17
C ALA A 56 -6.36 -12.12 3.18
N LYS A 57 -6.97 -11.40 2.23
CA LYS A 57 -8.44 -11.32 2.11
C LYS A 57 -9.07 -12.67 1.74
N ARG A 58 -8.51 -13.40 0.78
CA ARG A 58 -9.02 -14.72 0.35
C ARG A 58 -8.87 -15.77 1.43
N ALA A 59 -7.75 -15.74 2.16
CA ALA A 59 -7.45 -16.66 3.24
C ALA A 59 -8.12 -16.26 4.57
N GLY A 60 -8.92 -15.19 4.60
CA GLY A 60 -9.64 -14.73 5.79
C GLY A 60 -8.73 -14.27 6.92
N TRP A 61 -7.52 -13.79 6.61
CA TRP A 61 -6.58 -13.37 7.64
C TRP A 61 -7.08 -12.12 8.38
N PRO A 62 -6.92 -12.07 9.71
CA PRO A 62 -7.10 -10.82 10.43
C PRO A 62 -5.98 -9.85 10.02
N VAL A 63 -6.40 -8.68 9.52
CA VAL A 63 -5.53 -7.58 9.11
C VAL A 63 -5.75 -6.38 10.01
N VAL A 64 -4.70 -5.89 10.66
CA VAL A 64 -4.72 -4.70 11.52
C VAL A 64 -3.93 -3.58 10.87
N TYR A 65 -4.49 -2.39 10.84
CA TYR A 65 -3.81 -1.18 10.39
C TYR A 65 -3.29 -0.42 11.60
N VAL A 66 -1.97 -0.23 11.67
CA VAL A 66 -1.30 0.42 12.81
C VAL A 66 -0.82 1.81 12.37
N PRO A 67 -1.34 2.90 12.96
CA PRO A 67 -0.83 4.23 12.65
C PRO A 67 0.62 4.38 13.13
N MET A 68 1.49 4.89 12.26
CA MET A 68 2.87 5.24 12.57
C MET A 68 3.01 6.75 12.55
N GLU A 69 3.04 7.35 13.74
CA GLU A 69 3.12 8.80 13.93
C GLU A 69 4.54 9.31 13.71
N GLY A 70 4.67 10.47 13.05
CA GLY A 70 5.96 11.12 12.81
C GLY A 70 6.80 10.51 11.68
N VAL A 71 6.31 9.46 11.01
CA VAL A 71 6.96 8.87 9.84
C VAL A 71 6.34 9.47 8.57
N SER A 72 7.16 10.12 7.75
CA SER A 72 6.74 10.67 6.45
C SER A 72 7.63 10.15 5.33
N GLN A 73 7.08 10.04 4.12
CA GLN A 73 7.85 9.69 2.93
C GLN A 73 8.32 10.99 2.25
N VAL A 74 9.62 11.06 1.93
CA VAL A 74 10.15 12.12 1.07
C VAL A 74 9.48 11.98 -0.30
N MET A 75 8.68 12.97 -0.70
CA MET A 75 7.95 12.90 -1.96
C MET A 75 8.92 13.04 -3.13
N LYS A 76 8.71 12.23 -4.17
CA LYS A 76 9.44 12.36 -5.45
C LYS A 76 9.29 13.75 -6.07
N GLU A 77 8.28 14.52 -5.66
CA GLU A 77 8.04 15.92 -6.03
C GLU A 77 9.11 16.88 -5.55
N GLU A 78 9.69 16.65 -4.36
CA GLU A 78 10.78 17.48 -3.85
C GLU A 78 12.09 17.19 -4.58
N LYS A 79 12.24 16.02 -5.21
CA LYS A 79 13.42 15.64 -5.99
C LYS A 79 13.33 15.93 -7.50
N ARG A 80 12.13 16.08 -8.07
CA ARG A 80 11.92 16.18 -9.55
C ARG A 80 10.93 17.25 -10.01
N GLY A 81 10.35 18.04 -9.09
CA GLY A 81 9.37 19.08 -9.39
C GLY A 81 7.92 18.66 -9.08
N VAL A 82 7.14 19.64 -8.59
CA VAL A 82 5.79 19.49 -8.02
C VAL A 82 4.78 18.90 -9.02
N LEU A 83 4.88 19.23 -10.31
CA LEU A 83 3.93 18.79 -11.34
C LEU A 83 4.07 17.29 -11.68
N ALA A 84 5.29 16.75 -11.67
CA ALA A 84 5.55 15.36 -12.03
C ALA A 84 4.99 14.38 -10.99
N GLY A 85 5.03 14.71 -9.70
CA GLY A 85 4.47 13.83 -8.68
C GLY A 85 2.96 13.91 -8.53
N LEU A 86 2.33 15.02 -8.91
CA LEU A 86 0.88 15.10 -9.04
C LEU A 86 0.37 14.13 -10.13
N GLY A 87 1.04 14.08 -11.29
CA GLY A 87 0.72 13.14 -12.37
C GLY A 87 0.89 11.67 -11.93
N HIS A 88 1.95 11.35 -11.20
CA HIS A 88 2.14 10.02 -10.62
C HIS A 88 1.05 9.65 -9.61
N ARG A 89 0.60 10.59 -8.77
CA ARG A 89 -0.53 10.36 -7.86
C ARG A 89 -1.83 10.05 -8.60
N LEU A 90 -2.15 10.83 -9.63
CA LEU A 90 -3.37 10.63 -10.43
C LEU A 90 -3.34 9.27 -11.15
N ARG A 91 -2.18 8.87 -11.68
CA ARG A 91 -2.01 7.55 -12.32
C ARG A 91 -2.21 6.41 -11.32
N MET A 92 -1.65 6.51 -10.13
CA MET A 92 -1.84 5.51 -9.07
C MET A 92 -3.32 5.42 -8.66
N TYR A 93 -4.01 6.55 -8.44
CA TYR A 93 -5.45 6.56 -8.15
C TYR A 93 -6.28 5.93 -9.26
N TRP A 94 -5.93 6.19 -10.52
CA TRP A 94 -6.55 5.55 -11.67
C TRP A 94 -6.31 4.03 -11.71
N GLU A 95 -5.10 3.57 -11.37
CA GLU A 95 -4.77 2.15 -11.26
C GLU A 95 -5.57 1.46 -10.14
N ILE A 96 -5.75 2.11 -8.99
CA ILE A 96 -6.59 1.62 -7.89
C ILE A 96 -8.07 1.53 -8.31
N LEU A 97 -8.59 2.57 -8.97
CA LEU A 97 -9.98 2.61 -9.43
C LEU A 97 -10.24 1.53 -10.48
N ARG A 98 -9.36 1.42 -11.47
CA ARG A 98 -9.40 0.36 -12.50
C ARG A 98 -9.33 -1.03 -11.86
N TYR A 99 -8.49 -1.20 -10.85
CA TYR A 99 -8.37 -2.45 -10.12
C TYR A 99 -9.68 -2.80 -9.36
N ARG A 100 -10.33 -1.81 -8.73
CA ARG A 100 -11.62 -2.01 -8.06
C ARG A 100 -12.74 -2.35 -9.05
N LEU A 101 -12.70 -1.79 -10.26
CA LEU A 101 -13.67 -2.05 -11.32
C LEU A 101 -13.50 -3.43 -11.97
N ARG A 102 -12.26 -3.95 -12.09
CA ARG A 102 -11.97 -5.30 -12.61
C ARG A 102 -12.13 -6.43 -11.59
N ALA A 103 -12.35 -6.08 -10.32
CA ALA A 103 -12.56 -7.05 -9.23
C ALA A 103 -14.06 -7.29 -8.94
N ARG A 104 -14.96 -6.65 -9.70
CA ARG A 104 -16.33 -7.11 -9.93
C ARG A 104 -16.33 -8.14 -11.05
#